data_AF-A0A858XN51-F1
#
_entry.id   AF-A0A858XN51-F1
#
_cell.length_a   1.000
_cell.length_b   1.000
_cell.length_c   1.000
_cell.angle_alpha   90.00
_cell.angle_beta   90.00
_cell.angle_gamma   90.00
#
_symmetry.space_group_name_H-M   'P 1'
#
loop_
_entity.id
_entity.type
_entity.pdbx_description
1 polymer ?
#
loop_
_entity_poly.entity_id
_entity_poly.type
_entity_poly.pdbx_seq_one_letter_code
_entity_poly.pdbx_strand_id
1 'polypeptide(L)'
;MKILLFTDCSVGVIGYHVDHAIALKKAGVDIFAVVSSKELEPGLIQSMREAGIPMILLSGLERHKNMWKHIFALSSYIQNNEINYVHVQTNWQLMLISVVRFFLLFRKRLSITYTIHAYRHNDPKKVFFARVIIGILLFLLANRVIYTCNFLYRKFSFLSYKMFLVPIGVPDLFMKEPLSLPDRGLHLIFPAIFRKGKNQDLIIKAFAHFIVRSKDQNSSLFLPGDGPLLDEMKSLAKTLGIADRVYFPGYCTRNTLCELERLCNVAVIPTNVETYGLCIVEPFVLGKCILTRKVGIAEDIIKEEVNGFYFNNSDDLEELFMKLSKDITLVNSIGFTNFKLKKKFNWVYIVEKYYIPIYKS
;
A
#
# COMPACT_ATOMS: atom_id res chain seq x y z
N MET A 1 -5.73 -6.69 26.20
CA MET A 1 -6.08 -7.28 24.89
C MET A 1 -4.80 -7.76 24.25
N LYS A 2 -4.64 -9.08 24.06
CA LYS A 2 -3.43 -9.68 23.51
C LYS A 2 -3.66 -10.12 22.06
N ILE A 3 -2.90 -9.56 21.13
CA ILE A 3 -3.08 -9.75 19.69
C ILE A 3 -1.87 -10.49 19.11
N LEU A 4 -2.12 -11.51 18.30
CA LEU A 4 -1.12 -12.12 17.44
C LEU A 4 -1.32 -11.64 16.01
N LEU A 5 -0.35 -10.90 15.47
CA LEU A 5 -0.39 -10.38 14.10
C LEU A 5 0.54 -11.20 13.21
N PHE A 6 0.01 -11.70 12.10
CA PHE A 6 0.84 -12.27 11.05
C PHE A 6 1.50 -11.15 10.27
N THR A 7 2.81 -11.01 10.44
CA THR A 7 3.65 -10.03 9.75
C THR A 7 4.34 -10.72 8.59
N ASP A 8 3.71 -10.71 7.41
CA ASP A 8 4.33 -11.27 6.20
C ASP A 8 5.52 -10.40 5.79
N CYS A 9 6.73 -10.90 6.04
CA CYS A 9 8.00 -10.26 5.68
C CYS A 9 8.54 -10.76 4.32
N SER A 10 7.80 -11.69 3.69
CA SER A 10 8.27 -12.53 2.59
C SER A 10 7.52 -12.37 1.28
N VAL A 11 6.39 -11.64 1.25
CA VAL A 11 5.55 -11.41 0.07
C VAL A 11 4.90 -10.02 0.13
N GLY A 12 4.82 -9.30 -1.01
CA GLY A 12 3.93 -8.13 -1.16
C GLY A 12 4.59 -6.76 -0.95
N VAL A 13 3.84 -5.76 -0.46
CA VAL A 13 4.42 -4.46 -0.08
C VAL A 13 4.96 -4.58 1.34
N ILE A 14 6.26 -4.83 1.36
CA ILE A 14 7.08 -5.30 2.46
C ILE A 14 7.38 -4.10 3.35
N GLY A 15 7.16 -4.24 4.66
CA GLY A 15 7.28 -3.15 5.64
C GLY A 15 5.94 -2.70 6.23
N TYR A 16 4.84 -2.70 5.47
CA TYR A 16 3.53 -2.25 5.99
C TYR A 16 3.07 -3.04 7.23
N HIS A 17 3.16 -4.36 7.20
CA HIS A 17 2.75 -5.18 8.36
C HIS A 17 3.65 -4.97 9.58
N VAL A 18 4.93 -4.66 9.35
CA VAL A 18 5.90 -4.35 10.40
C VAL A 18 5.60 -2.98 10.99
N ASP A 19 5.37 -1.97 10.15
CA ASP A 19 4.94 -0.64 10.55
C ASP A 19 3.65 -0.71 11.38
N HIS A 20 2.69 -1.54 10.95
CA HIS A 20 1.45 -1.80 11.68
C HIS A 20 1.71 -2.41 13.07
N ALA A 21 2.58 -3.42 13.16
CA ALA A 21 2.92 -4.07 14.42
C ALA A 21 3.57 -3.07 15.40
N ILE A 22 4.51 -2.27 14.90
CA ILE A 22 5.19 -1.21 15.65
C ILE A 22 4.17 -0.15 16.09
N ALA A 23 3.23 0.23 15.24
CA ALA A 23 2.19 1.20 15.59
C ALA A 23 1.22 0.68 16.66
N LEU A 24 0.83 -0.60 16.60
CA LEU A 24 0.07 -1.26 17.66
C LEU A 24 0.82 -1.21 19.00
N LYS A 25 2.12 -1.53 18.98
CA LYS A 25 2.98 -1.46 20.17
C LYS A 25 3.05 -0.03 20.73
N LYS A 26 3.27 0.98 19.88
CA LYS A 26 3.29 2.41 20.25
C LYS A 26 1.97 2.88 20.85
N ALA A 27 0.84 2.37 20.36
CA ALA A 27 -0.49 2.65 20.91
C ALA A 27 -0.81 1.86 22.20
N GLY A 28 0.17 1.19 22.81
CA GLY A 28 0.02 0.45 24.06
C GLY A 28 -0.72 -0.88 23.94
N VAL A 29 -0.86 -1.43 22.73
CA VAL A 29 -1.47 -2.75 22.52
C VAL A 29 -0.45 -3.85 22.84
N ASP A 30 -0.86 -4.84 23.62
CA ASP A 30 -0.07 -6.04 23.87
C ASP A 30 -0.08 -6.94 22.61
N ILE A 31 0.99 -6.79 21.81
CA ILE A 31 1.11 -7.33 20.46
C ILE A 31 2.24 -8.35 20.39
N PHE A 32 1.95 -9.45 19.70
CA PHE A 32 2.86 -10.54 19.36
C PHE A 32 2.89 -10.68 17.84
N ALA A 33 4.03 -11.04 17.26
CA ALA A 33 4.15 -11.22 15.81
C ALA A 33 4.46 -12.67 15.41
N VAL A 34 3.90 -13.09 14.26
CA VAL A 34 4.32 -14.30 13.54
C VAL A 34 5.15 -13.87 12.35
N VAL A 35 6.40 -14.30 12.30
CA VAL A 35 7.35 -13.97 11.22
C VAL A 35 7.76 -15.23 10.45
N SER A 36 7.91 -15.09 9.14
CA SER A 36 8.52 -16.13 8.30
C SER A 36 10.06 -16.01 8.35
N SER A 37 10.76 -17.08 7.97
CA SER A 37 12.23 -17.11 7.97
C SER A 37 12.88 -16.31 6.84
N LYS A 38 12.09 -15.82 5.89
CA LYS A 38 12.58 -15.07 4.73
C LYS A 38 12.18 -13.61 4.88
N GLU A 39 13.16 -12.72 4.80
CA GLU A 39 12.95 -11.29 4.64
C GLU A 39 13.15 -10.91 3.17
N LEU A 40 12.23 -10.12 2.61
CA LEU A 40 12.46 -9.48 1.31
C LEU A 40 13.23 -8.16 1.44
N GLU A 41 13.05 -7.45 2.56
CA GLU A 41 13.85 -6.27 2.92
C GLU A 41 14.65 -6.58 4.18
N PRO A 42 15.99 -6.46 4.15
CA PRO A 42 16.81 -6.70 5.33
C PRO A 42 16.43 -5.80 6.50
N GLY A 43 16.35 -6.37 7.71
CA GLY A 43 16.20 -5.60 8.94
C GLY A 43 14.76 -5.38 9.43
N LEU A 44 13.76 -6.00 8.80
CA LEU A 44 12.36 -5.93 9.24
C LEU A 44 12.10 -6.67 10.56
N ILE A 45 12.64 -7.87 10.71
CA ILE A 45 12.58 -8.65 11.94
C ILE A 45 13.39 -7.93 13.02
N GLN A 46 14.52 -7.34 12.65
CA GLN A 46 15.36 -6.56 13.56
C GLN A 46 14.61 -5.33 14.10
N SER A 47 13.90 -4.58 13.26
CA SER A 47 13.13 -3.42 13.70
C SER A 47 11.98 -3.78 14.66
N MET A 48 11.32 -4.93 14.46
CA MET A 48 10.34 -5.45 15.42
C MET A 48 10.98 -5.86 16.75
N ARG A 49 12.20 -6.44 16.70
CA ARG A 49 12.97 -6.77 17.90
C ARG A 49 13.35 -5.52 18.68
N GLU A 50 13.82 -4.48 18.00
CA GLU A 50 14.15 -3.18 18.60
C GLU A 50 12.92 -2.48 19.19
N ALA A 51 11.75 -2.65 18.57
CA ALA A 51 10.48 -2.18 19.12
C ALA A 51 9.97 -3.00 20.34
N GLY A 52 10.69 -4.06 20.75
CA GLY A 52 10.31 -4.91 21.88
C GLY A 52 9.01 -5.68 21.65
N ILE A 53 8.78 -6.15 20.42
CA ILE A 53 7.63 -6.99 20.05
C ILE A 53 8.06 -8.46 20.18
N PRO A 54 7.39 -9.27 21.04
CA PRO A 54 7.65 -10.71 21.10
C PRO A 54 7.23 -11.41 19.80
N MET A 55 8.07 -12.33 19.30
CA MET A 55 7.88 -12.96 18.00
C MET A 55 8.00 -14.49 18.05
N ILE A 56 7.21 -15.17 17.22
CA ILE A 56 7.42 -16.56 16.86
C ILE A 56 7.86 -16.68 15.40
N LEU A 57 8.99 -17.36 15.19
CA LEU A 57 9.54 -17.64 13.87
C LEU A 57 9.01 -18.97 13.34
N LEU A 58 8.28 -18.92 12.22
CA LEU A 58 7.78 -20.12 11.53
C LEU A 58 8.52 -20.33 10.21
N SER A 59 9.53 -21.20 10.24
CA SER A 59 10.29 -21.54 9.03
C SER A 59 9.40 -22.18 7.96
N GLY A 60 9.50 -21.67 6.72
CA GLY A 60 8.81 -22.21 5.55
C GLY A 60 7.31 -21.88 5.48
N LEU A 61 6.83 -20.96 6.33
CA LEU A 61 5.45 -20.47 6.31
C LEU A 61 5.08 -19.88 4.93
N GLU A 62 6.02 -19.20 4.29
CA GLU A 62 5.89 -18.57 2.98
C GLU A 62 5.80 -19.58 1.82
N ARG A 63 6.26 -20.82 2.05
CA ARG A 63 6.19 -21.91 1.07
C ARG A 63 5.03 -22.88 1.34
N HIS A 64 4.17 -22.55 2.31
CA HIS A 64 3.07 -23.41 2.75
C HIS A 64 3.52 -24.82 3.16
N LYS A 65 4.74 -24.96 3.69
CA LYS A 65 5.31 -26.24 4.13
C LYS A 65 5.11 -26.44 5.63
N ASN A 66 5.15 -27.69 6.10
CA ASN A 66 5.15 -28.05 7.53
C ASN A 66 3.92 -27.56 8.32
N MET A 67 2.73 -27.57 7.71
CA MET A 67 1.49 -27.07 8.29
C MET A 67 1.23 -27.56 9.72
N TRP A 68 1.34 -28.88 9.97
CA TRP A 68 1.12 -29.46 11.31
C TRP A 68 2.10 -28.93 12.35
N LYS A 69 3.38 -28.82 12.00
CA LYS A 69 4.40 -28.22 12.89
C LYS A 69 4.04 -26.78 13.24
N HIS A 70 3.58 -25.99 12.27
CA HIS A 70 3.12 -24.62 12.51
C HIS A 70 1.86 -24.58 13.38
N ILE A 71 0.89 -25.47 13.16
CA ILE A 71 -0.33 -25.57 13.98
C ILE A 71 0.02 -25.82 15.44
N PHE A 72 0.86 -26.81 15.74
CA PHE A 72 1.25 -27.12 17.12
C PHE A 72 2.03 -25.95 17.74
N ALA A 73 3.01 -25.39 17.03
CA ALA A 73 3.78 -24.26 17.51
C ALA A 73 2.90 -23.03 17.82
N LEU A 74 1.97 -22.69 16.93
CA LEU A 74 1.01 -21.60 17.13
C LEU A 74 0.05 -21.89 18.28
N SER A 75 -0.43 -23.13 18.42
CA SER A 75 -1.34 -23.51 19.50
C SER A 75 -0.68 -23.34 20.87
N SER A 76 0.57 -23.82 21.02
CA SER A 76 1.34 -23.64 22.25
C SER A 76 1.65 -22.17 22.51
N TYR A 77 2.07 -21.42 21.49
CA TYR A 77 2.40 -20.01 21.62
C TYR A 77 1.19 -19.16 22.03
N ILE A 78 0.02 -19.42 21.45
CA ILE A 78 -1.24 -18.74 21.78
C ILE A 78 -1.67 -19.03 23.22
N GLN A 79 -1.53 -20.29 23.67
CA GLN A 79 -1.85 -20.66 25.05
C GLN A 79 -0.89 -20.00 26.05
N ASN A 80 0.43 -20.16 25.85
CA ASN A 80 1.45 -19.67 26.79
C ASN A 80 1.43 -18.15 26.97
N ASN A 81 1.08 -17.41 25.93
CA ASN A 81 1.00 -15.95 25.99
C ASN A 81 -0.41 -15.44 26.26
N GLU A 82 -1.40 -16.33 26.40
CA GLU A 82 -2.81 -16.00 26.56
C GLU A 82 -3.34 -15.05 25.46
N ILE A 83 -3.03 -15.32 24.20
CA ILE A 83 -3.54 -14.54 23.06
C ILE A 83 -5.03 -14.83 22.81
N ASN A 84 -5.84 -13.79 22.56
CA ASN A 84 -7.28 -13.90 22.29
C ASN A 84 -7.67 -13.46 20.88
N TYR A 85 -6.86 -12.62 20.25
CA TYR A 85 -7.14 -12.04 18.94
C TYR A 85 -6.01 -12.39 18.00
N VAL A 86 -6.36 -12.86 16.80
CA VAL A 86 -5.38 -13.16 15.76
C VAL A 86 -5.75 -12.43 14.50
N HIS A 87 -4.79 -11.69 13.95
CA HIS A 87 -4.96 -10.94 12.73
C HIS A 87 -4.12 -11.56 11.61
N VAL A 88 -4.80 -12.04 10.58
CA VAL A 88 -4.24 -12.69 9.39
C VAL A 88 -4.39 -11.82 8.14
N GLN A 89 -3.48 -12.02 7.18
CA GLN A 89 -3.34 -11.22 5.96
C GLN A 89 -3.56 -12.05 4.67
N THR A 90 -3.52 -13.38 4.77
CA THR A 90 -3.64 -14.28 3.61
C THR A 90 -4.61 -15.43 3.88
N ASN A 91 -5.19 -15.98 2.81
CA ASN A 91 -6.09 -17.14 2.89
C ASN A 91 -5.42 -18.35 3.57
N TRP A 92 -4.12 -18.53 3.36
CA TRP A 92 -3.36 -19.60 4.01
C TRP A 92 -3.28 -19.40 5.53
N GLN A 93 -2.98 -18.19 5.97
CA GLN A 93 -2.93 -17.85 7.39
C GLN A 93 -4.32 -18.01 8.04
N LEU A 94 -5.39 -17.63 7.32
CA LEU A 94 -6.77 -17.85 7.75
C LEU A 94 -7.07 -19.34 7.94
N MET A 95 -6.68 -20.18 7.00
CA MET A 95 -6.85 -21.64 7.11
C MET A 95 -6.08 -22.18 8.31
N LEU A 96 -4.79 -21.82 8.42
CA LEU A 96 -3.89 -22.25 9.49
C LEU A 96 -4.47 -21.92 10.88
N ILE A 97 -4.87 -20.66 11.08
CA ILE A 97 -5.39 -20.23 12.38
C ILE A 97 -6.79 -20.78 12.66
N SER A 98 -7.57 -21.10 11.63
CA SER A 98 -8.88 -21.73 11.81
C SER A 98 -8.76 -23.15 12.35
N VAL A 99 -7.75 -23.90 11.89
CA VAL A 99 -7.43 -25.23 12.42
C VAL A 99 -6.91 -25.12 13.86
N VAL A 100 -6.06 -24.13 14.15
CA VAL A 100 -5.63 -23.85 15.53
C VAL A 100 -6.83 -23.50 16.41
N ARG A 101 -7.74 -22.62 15.95
CA ARG A 101 -8.96 -22.27 16.67
C ARG A 101 -9.79 -23.52 16.98
N PHE A 102 -9.91 -24.45 16.04
CA PHE A 102 -10.59 -25.72 16.24
C PHE A 102 -9.96 -26.56 17.36
N PHE A 103 -8.63 -26.72 17.38
CA PHE A 103 -7.93 -27.44 18.46
C PHE A 103 -8.04 -26.75 19.82
N LEU A 104 -8.27 -25.44 19.85
CA LEU A 104 -8.40 -24.66 21.06
C LEU A 104 -9.86 -24.45 21.50
N LEU A 105 -10.86 -24.96 20.76
CA LEU A 105 -12.29 -24.64 20.95
C LEU A 105 -12.76 -24.77 22.40
N PHE A 106 -12.35 -25.83 23.11
CA PHE A 106 -12.76 -26.09 24.49
C PHE A 106 -11.87 -25.41 25.54
N ARG A 107 -10.75 -24.82 25.13
CA ARG A 107 -9.77 -24.19 26.03
C ARG A 107 -9.85 -22.67 25.98
N LYS A 108 -10.12 -22.09 24.82
CA LYS A 108 -10.09 -20.64 24.63
C LYS A 108 -10.91 -20.18 23.44
N ARG A 109 -11.61 -19.05 23.63
CA ARG A 109 -12.24 -18.32 22.52
C ARG A 109 -11.20 -17.48 21.78
N LEU A 110 -10.95 -17.84 20.52
CA LEU A 110 -10.05 -17.12 19.62
C LEU A 110 -10.85 -16.33 18.58
N SER A 111 -10.59 -15.03 18.50
CA SER A 111 -11.19 -14.14 17.51
C SER A 111 -10.24 -13.94 16.33
N ILE A 112 -10.72 -14.13 15.09
CA ILE A 112 -9.92 -14.00 13.88
C ILE A 112 -10.34 -12.75 13.11
N THR A 113 -9.42 -11.81 12.94
CA THR A 113 -9.57 -10.65 12.05
C THR A 113 -8.78 -10.91 10.76
N TYR A 114 -9.38 -10.64 9.61
CA TYR A 114 -8.76 -10.81 8.30
C TYR A 114 -8.70 -9.47 7.56
N THR A 115 -7.52 -9.01 7.14
CA THR A 115 -7.44 -7.87 6.19
C THR A 115 -7.39 -8.38 4.76
N ILE A 116 -8.35 -7.93 3.94
CA ILE A 116 -8.37 -8.17 2.51
C ILE A 116 -7.36 -7.22 1.85
N HIS A 117 -6.25 -7.80 1.40
CA HIS A 117 -5.37 -7.17 0.42
C HIS A 117 -5.88 -7.49 -0.99
N ALA A 118 -5.65 -6.58 -1.96
CA ALA A 118 -6.25 -6.80 -3.27
C ALA A 118 -5.73 -8.08 -3.93
N TYR A 119 -6.60 -8.73 -4.69
CA TYR A 119 -6.30 -9.95 -5.42
C TYR A 119 -6.03 -9.59 -6.89
N ARG A 120 -4.95 -10.13 -7.46
CA ARG A 120 -4.55 -9.85 -8.84
C ARG A 120 -4.66 -11.10 -9.68
N HIS A 121 -5.66 -11.15 -10.57
CA HIS A 121 -5.80 -12.18 -11.60
C HIS A 121 -6.17 -11.49 -12.91
N ASN A 122 -5.52 -11.89 -14.01
CA ASN A 122 -5.77 -11.32 -15.33
C ASN A 122 -7.03 -11.90 -16.01
N ASP A 123 -7.61 -12.95 -15.45
CA ASP A 123 -8.76 -13.68 -16.01
C ASP A 123 -10.03 -13.38 -15.20
N PRO A 124 -11.07 -12.77 -15.82
CA PRO A 124 -12.33 -12.43 -15.16
C PRO A 124 -13.05 -13.62 -14.52
N LYS A 125 -13.00 -14.81 -15.14
CA LYS A 125 -13.67 -16.01 -14.58
C LYS A 125 -12.94 -16.47 -13.33
N LYS A 126 -11.60 -16.54 -13.38
CA LYS A 126 -10.79 -16.89 -12.20
C LYS A 126 -10.97 -15.90 -11.07
N VAL A 127 -11.08 -14.61 -11.38
CA VAL A 127 -11.41 -13.55 -10.40
C VAL A 127 -12.75 -13.84 -9.71
N PHE A 128 -13.77 -14.19 -10.49
CA PHE A 128 -15.11 -14.46 -9.94
C PHE A 128 -15.09 -15.67 -9.00
N PHE A 129 -14.55 -16.81 -9.44
CA PHE A 129 -14.45 -18.01 -8.60
C PHE A 129 -13.61 -17.78 -7.34
N ALA A 130 -12.45 -17.12 -7.47
CA ALA A 130 -11.62 -16.77 -6.34
C ALA A 130 -12.39 -15.89 -5.33
N ARG A 131 -13.16 -14.92 -5.80
CA ARG A 131 -13.98 -14.05 -4.94
C ARG A 131 -15.04 -14.85 -4.19
N VAL A 132 -15.73 -15.78 -4.83
CA VAL A 132 -16.74 -16.64 -4.18
C VAL A 132 -16.08 -17.49 -3.10
N ILE A 133 -14.96 -18.16 -3.42
CA ILE A 133 -14.24 -19.03 -2.47
C ILE A 133 -13.73 -18.22 -1.27
N ILE A 134 -13.04 -17.10 -1.52
CA ILE A 134 -12.55 -16.20 -0.46
C ILE A 134 -13.73 -15.71 0.37
N GLY A 135 -14.82 -15.33 -0.29
CA GLY A 135 -16.06 -14.90 0.34
C GLY A 135 -16.62 -15.91 1.35
N ILE A 136 -16.73 -17.18 0.95
CA ILE A 136 -17.20 -18.28 1.79
C ILE A 136 -16.23 -18.54 2.95
N LEU A 137 -14.91 -18.55 2.69
CA LEU A 137 -13.91 -18.72 3.74
C LEU A 137 -13.99 -17.60 4.77
N LEU A 138 -14.10 -16.35 4.32
CA LEU A 138 -14.27 -15.21 5.21
C LEU A 138 -15.58 -15.30 5.98
N PHE A 139 -16.68 -15.70 5.34
CA PHE A 139 -17.99 -15.90 5.98
C PHE A 139 -17.88 -16.87 7.16
N LEU A 140 -17.27 -18.04 6.95
CA LEU A 140 -17.22 -19.13 7.93
C LEU A 140 -16.13 -18.93 9.00
N LEU A 141 -14.97 -18.40 8.60
CA LEU A 141 -13.76 -18.50 9.42
C LEU A 141 -13.41 -17.18 10.13
N ALA A 142 -13.62 -16.04 9.48
CA ALA A 142 -13.26 -14.73 10.04
C ALA A 142 -14.40 -14.14 10.90
N ASN A 143 -14.06 -13.67 12.09
CA ASN A 143 -14.97 -12.91 12.95
C ASN A 143 -15.15 -11.49 12.44
N ARG A 144 -14.06 -10.87 11.96
CA ARG A 144 -14.05 -9.51 11.41
C ARG A 144 -13.22 -9.47 10.13
N VAL A 145 -13.64 -8.62 9.20
CA VAL A 145 -12.99 -8.45 7.92
C VAL A 145 -12.65 -6.97 7.75
N ILE A 146 -11.38 -6.67 7.51
CA ILE A 146 -10.91 -5.32 7.24
C ILE A 146 -10.70 -5.19 5.74
N TYR A 147 -11.13 -4.06 5.18
CA TYR A 147 -10.85 -3.68 3.80
C TYR A 147 -10.26 -2.27 3.76
N THR A 148 -9.46 -1.98 2.74
CA THR A 148 -8.65 -0.75 2.71
C THR A 148 -9.23 0.36 1.85
N CYS A 149 -10.20 0.04 0.99
CA CYS A 149 -10.87 0.99 0.11
C CYS A 149 -12.26 0.50 -0.31
N ASN A 150 -13.13 1.42 -0.73
CA ASN A 150 -14.50 1.10 -1.16
C ASN A 150 -14.55 0.18 -2.38
N PHE A 151 -13.50 0.20 -3.23
CA PHE A 151 -13.36 -0.75 -4.32
C PHE A 151 -13.36 -2.22 -3.84
N LEU A 152 -12.74 -2.51 -2.69
CA LEU A 152 -12.75 -3.85 -2.10
C LEU A 152 -14.09 -4.17 -1.41
N TYR A 153 -14.70 -3.17 -0.76
CA TYR A 153 -16.02 -3.33 -0.13
C TYR A 153 -17.08 -3.83 -1.11
N ARG A 154 -17.18 -3.20 -2.29
CA ARG A 154 -18.18 -3.55 -3.32
C ARG A 154 -18.07 -5.02 -3.79
N LYS A 155 -16.93 -5.66 -3.59
CA LYS A 155 -16.68 -7.05 -4.01
C LYS A 155 -17.12 -8.08 -2.97
N PHE A 156 -17.24 -7.68 -1.71
CA PHE A 156 -17.58 -8.56 -0.58
C PHE A 156 -18.75 -7.99 0.23
N SER A 157 -19.62 -7.17 -0.39
CA SER A 157 -20.69 -6.42 0.27
C SER A 157 -21.68 -7.31 1.04
N PHE A 158 -21.83 -8.59 0.67
CA PHE A 158 -22.63 -9.55 1.42
C PHE A 158 -22.06 -9.88 2.83
N LEU A 159 -20.83 -9.48 3.13
CA LEU A 159 -20.20 -9.56 4.44
C LEU A 159 -20.22 -8.22 5.21
N SER A 160 -21.02 -7.23 4.76
CA SER A 160 -21.03 -5.86 5.30
C SER A 160 -21.18 -5.81 6.83
N TYR A 161 -21.99 -6.69 7.43
CA TYR A 161 -22.24 -6.78 8.87
C TYR A 161 -20.99 -7.05 9.73
N LYS A 162 -19.88 -7.48 9.13
CA LYS A 162 -18.60 -7.74 9.81
C LYS A 162 -17.40 -7.12 9.08
N MET A 163 -17.65 -6.20 8.15
CA MET A 163 -16.62 -5.53 7.36
C MET A 163 -16.35 -4.11 7.86
N PHE A 164 -15.08 -3.76 8.00
CA PHE A 164 -14.63 -2.47 8.51
C PHE A 164 -13.63 -1.81 7.56
N LEU A 165 -13.88 -0.56 7.19
CA LEU A 165 -12.95 0.25 6.39
C LEU A 165 -11.79 0.69 7.28
N VAL A 166 -10.57 0.33 6.90
CA VAL A 166 -9.35 0.82 7.55
C VAL A 166 -8.38 1.30 6.48
N PRO A 167 -8.09 2.61 6.39
CA PRO A 167 -7.12 3.10 5.43
C PRO A 167 -5.72 2.58 5.76
N ILE A 168 -4.88 2.51 4.74
CA ILE A 168 -3.48 2.11 4.87
C ILE A 168 -2.66 3.27 5.45
N GLY A 169 -1.82 2.96 6.44
CA GLY A 169 -0.91 3.92 7.03
C GLY A 169 0.44 4.00 6.31
N VAL A 170 1.12 5.12 6.53
CA VAL A 170 2.51 5.37 6.10
C VAL A 170 3.44 5.45 7.31
N PRO A 171 4.72 5.06 7.17
CA PRO A 171 5.71 5.19 8.23
C PRO A 171 5.89 6.63 8.68
N ASP A 172 6.43 6.79 9.89
CA ASP A 172 6.76 8.09 10.46
C ASP A 172 7.73 8.90 9.58
N LEU A 173 8.55 8.26 8.74
CA LEU A 173 9.47 8.94 7.83
C LEU A 173 8.73 9.90 6.86
N PHE A 174 7.49 9.57 6.47
CA PHE A 174 6.65 10.41 5.61
C PHE A 174 5.97 11.56 6.39
N MET A 175 6.16 11.63 7.71
CA MET A 175 5.46 12.59 8.58
C MET A 175 6.33 13.72 9.12
N LYS A 176 7.65 13.54 9.17
CA LYS A 176 8.57 14.33 10.01
C LYS A 176 8.91 15.73 9.51
N GLU A 177 8.79 16.02 8.22
CA GLU A 177 9.35 17.24 7.64
C GLU A 177 8.32 18.25 7.13
N PRO A 178 8.64 19.57 7.13
CA PRO A 178 7.81 20.58 6.49
C PRO A 178 7.70 20.34 4.98
N LEU A 179 6.61 20.78 4.38
CA LEU A 179 6.42 20.69 2.95
C LEU A 179 7.29 21.73 2.24
N SER A 180 8.15 21.27 1.33
CA SER A 180 8.80 22.10 0.31
C SER A 180 8.37 21.58 -1.05
N LEU A 181 7.95 22.49 -1.93
CA LEU A 181 7.53 22.18 -3.29
C LEU A 181 8.28 23.09 -4.26
N PRO A 182 8.66 22.59 -5.46
CA PRO A 182 9.22 23.43 -6.50
C PRO A 182 8.32 24.62 -6.88
N ASP A 183 8.96 25.77 -7.11
CA ASP A 183 8.28 27.03 -7.48
C ASP A 183 8.14 27.21 -9.00
N ARG A 184 8.75 26.32 -9.80
CA ARG A 184 8.71 26.34 -11.27
C ARG A 184 8.66 24.91 -11.81
N GLY A 185 8.01 24.75 -12.95
CA GLY A 185 7.96 23.48 -13.66
C GLY A 185 7.14 22.40 -12.95
N LEU A 186 6.75 21.40 -13.72
CA LEU A 186 6.13 20.19 -13.20
C LEU A 186 7.23 19.16 -12.95
N HIS A 187 7.53 18.90 -11.68
CA HIS A 187 8.44 17.84 -11.28
C HIS A 187 7.59 16.63 -10.92
N LEU A 188 7.45 15.75 -11.91
CA LEU A 188 6.56 14.60 -11.92
C LEU A 188 7.27 13.36 -11.34
N ILE A 189 6.58 12.55 -10.55
CA ILE A 189 7.11 11.27 -10.07
C ILE A 189 6.11 10.13 -10.19
N PHE A 190 6.61 8.94 -10.55
CA PHE A 190 5.85 7.71 -10.47
C PHE A 190 6.73 6.52 -10.05
N PRO A 191 6.71 6.15 -8.76
CA PRO A 191 7.46 5.00 -8.25
C PRO A 191 6.74 3.70 -8.57
N ALA A 192 7.30 2.89 -9.47
CA ALA A 192 6.73 1.61 -9.82
C ALA A 192 7.71 0.68 -10.54
N ILE A 193 7.55 -0.62 -10.31
CA ILE A 193 8.15 -1.67 -11.13
C ILE A 193 7.78 -1.49 -12.63
N PHE A 194 8.77 -1.60 -13.51
CA PHE A 194 8.62 -1.48 -14.96
C PHE A 194 8.02 -2.76 -15.56
N ARG A 195 6.69 -2.84 -15.58
CA ARG A 195 5.94 -3.98 -16.12
C ARG A 195 4.58 -3.56 -16.67
N LYS A 196 3.99 -4.41 -17.51
CA LYS A 196 2.65 -4.20 -18.08
C LYS A 196 1.61 -3.86 -16.99
N GLY A 197 0.79 -2.86 -17.30
CA GLY A 197 -0.27 -2.34 -16.43
C GLY A 197 0.19 -1.31 -15.39
N LYS A 198 1.49 -1.02 -15.29
CA LYS A 198 2.00 0.18 -14.61
C LYS A 198 2.10 1.39 -15.55
N ASN A 199 2.10 1.18 -16.86
CA ASN A 199 1.86 2.20 -17.91
C ASN A 199 2.79 3.43 -17.83
N GLN A 200 4.07 3.22 -17.54
CA GLN A 200 5.08 4.28 -17.59
C GLN A 200 5.17 4.91 -19.00
N ASP A 201 4.90 4.14 -20.05
CA ASP A 201 4.89 4.60 -21.44
C ASP A 201 3.84 5.69 -21.68
N LEU A 202 2.67 5.60 -21.03
CA LEU A 202 1.61 6.61 -21.09
C LEU A 202 2.11 7.95 -20.54
N ILE A 203 2.80 7.94 -19.40
CA ILE A 203 3.35 9.18 -18.80
C ILE A 203 4.42 9.77 -19.72
N ILE A 204 5.34 8.94 -20.23
CA ILE A 204 6.45 9.40 -21.08
C ILE A 204 5.92 10.06 -22.36
N LYS A 205 4.91 9.46 -23.01
CA LYS A 205 4.28 10.04 -24.21
C LYS A 205 3.58 11.36 -23.90
N ALA A 206 2.72 11.40 -22.88
CA ALA A 206 2.03 12.63 -22.46
C ALA A 206 3.02 13.74 -22.10
N PHE A 207 4.10 13.41 -21.41
CA PHE A 207 5.16 14.35 -21.03
C PHE A 207 5.90 14.88 -22.27
N ALA A 208 6.25 14.03 -23.23
CA ALA A 208 6.89 14.47 -24.47
C ALA A 208 6.02 15.46 -25.26
N HIS A 209 4.74 15.13 -25.42
CA HIS A 209 3.79 16.00 -26.12
C HIS A 209 3.62 17.34 -25.41
N PHE A 210 3.50 17.31 -24.08
CA PHE A 210 3.47 18.51 -23.23
C PHE A 210 4.71 19.39 -23.45
N ILE A 211 5.92 18.84 -23.41
CA ILE A 211 7.17 19.60 -23.61
C ILE A 211 7.18 20.28 -24.99
N VAL A 212 6.81 19.55 -26.05
CA VAL A 212 6.79 20.09 -27.42
C VAL A 212 5.76 21.22 -27.55
N ARG A 213 4.53 21.00 -27.05
CA ARG A 213 3.41 21.93 -27.22
C ARG A 213 3.56 23.19 -26.37
N SER A 214 4.05 23.07 -25.15
CA SER A 214 4.24 24.20 -24.22
C SER A 214 5.57 24.94 -24.41
N LYS A 215 6.54 24.30 -25.09
CA LYS A 215 7.95 24.73 -25.12
C LYS A 215 8.57 24.83 -23.72
N ASP A 216 8.04 24.09 -22.75
CA ASP A 216 8.48 24.14 -21.36
C ASP A 216 9.98 23.80 -21.22
N GLN A 217 10.65 24.46 -20.28
CA GLN A 217 12.09 24.31 -20.01
C GLN A 217 12.39 23.85 -18.58
N ASN A 218 11.39 23.73 -17.71
CA ASN A 218 11.60 23.58 -16.27
C ASN A 218 11.11 22.23 -15.71
N SER A 219 10.25 21.52 -16.43
CA SER A 219 9.63 20.29 -15.94
C SER A 219 10.55 19.08 -16.11
N SER A 220 10.42 18.12 -15.21
CA SER A 220 11.14 16.85 -15.24
C SER A 220 10.26 15.68 -14.82
N LEU A 221 10.62 14.48 -15.26
CA LEU A 221 9.91 13.24 -14.95
C LEU A 221 10.85 12.25 -14.27
N PHE A 222 10.51 11.83 -13.06
CA PHE A 222 11.24 10.82 -12.30
C PHE A 222 10.48 9.50 -12.27
N LEU A 223 11.11 8.42 -12.72
CA LEU A 223 10.53 7.08 -12.76
C LEU A 223 11.41 6.09 -11.96
N PRO A 224 11.41 6.17 -10.62
CA PRO A 224 12.13 5.21 -9.79
C PRO A 224 11.46 3.83 -9.85
N GLY A 225 12.29 2.81 -10.00
CA GLY A 225 11.88 1.43 -10.17
C GLY A 225 12.85 0.64 -11.04
N ASP A 226 12.67 -0.67 -11.03
CA ASP A 226 13.37 -1.60 -11.92
C ASP A 226 12.33 -2.52 -12.58
N GLY A 227 12.71 -3.31 -13.58
CA GLY A 227 11.86 -4.31 -14.17
C GLY A 227 12.05 -4.50 -15.67
N PRO A 228 11.36 -5.50 -16.25
CA PRO A 228 11.58 -5.94 -17.62
C PRO A 228 11.31 -4.87 -18.70
N LEU A 229 10.55 -3.82 -18.41
CA LEU A 229 10.27 -2.74 -19.36
C LEU A 229 11.19 -1.51 -19.21
N LEU A 230 12.18 -1.54 -18.31
CA LEU A 230 13.02 -0.36 -18.02
C LEU A 230 13.76 0.13 -19.27
N ASP A 231 14.45 -0.77 -19.98
CA ASP A 231 15.24 -0.40 -21.16
C ASP A 231 14.36 0.08 -22.32
N GLU A 232 13.18 -0.51 -22.48
CA GLU A 232 12.17 -0.06 -23.44
C GLU A 232 11.73 1.38 -23.13
N MET A 233 11.48 1.71 -21.87
CA MET A 233 11.09 3.07 -21.46
C MET A 233 12.21 4.09 -21.64
N LYS A 234 13.47 3.72 -21.40
CA LYS A 234 14.63 4.57 -21.70
C LYS A 234 14.75 4.84 -23.21
N SER A 235 14.58 3.79 -24.04
CA SER A 235 14.59 3.91 -25.50
C SER A 235 13.44 4.80 -26.01
N LEU A 236 12.26 4.68 -25.41
CA LEU A 236 11.12 5.54 -25.73
C LEU A 236 11.42 7.01 -25.44
N ALA A 237 11.96 7.34 -24.27
CA ALA A 237 12.33 8.72 -23.92
C ALA A 237 13.38 9.31 -24.88
N LYS A 238 14.35 8.49 -25.32
CA LYS A 238 15.34 8.89 -26.33
C LYS A 238 14.71 9.13 -27.70
N THR A 239 13.83 8.23 -28.14
CA THR A 239 13.13 8.33 -29.43
C THR A 239 12.25 9.58 -29.50
N LEU A 240 11.63 9.94 -28.37
CA LEU A 240 10.80 11.14 -28.24
C LEU A 240 11.60 12.43 -27.98
N GLY A 241 12.94 12.36 -27.91
CA GLY A 241 13.80 13.53 -27.76
C GLY A 241 13.75 14.22 -26.39
N ILE A 242 13.36 13.49 -25.34
CA ILE A 242 13.20 14.02 -23.96
C ILE A 242 14.07 13.29 -22.93
N ALA A 243 15.09 12.56 -23.38
CA ALA A 243 15.94 11.75 -22.50
C ALA A 243 16.71 12.57 -21.45
N ASP A 244 16.95 13.85 -21.71
CA ASP A 244 17.56 14.81 -20.78
C ASP A 244 16.61 15.25 -19.64
N ARG A 245 15.32 14.91 -19.73
CA ARG A 245 14.28 15.30 -18.76
C ARG A 245 13.58 14.15 -18.08
N VAL A 246 13.85 12.91 -18.50
CA VAL A 246 13.30 11.70 -17.90
C VAL A 246 14.41 10.95 -17.15
N TYR A 247 14.26 10.89 -15.83
CA TYR A 247 15.21 10.29 -14.92
C TYR A 247 14.74 8.89 -14.53
N PHE A 248 15.67 7.93 -14.61
CA PHE A 248 15.44 6.53 -14.24
C PHE A 248 16.39 6.13 -13.11
N PRO A 249 16.09 6.46 -11.84
CA PRO A 249 16.97 6.20 -10.70
C PRO A 249 17.28 4.71 -10.41
N GLY A 250 16.54 3.79 -11.03
CA GLY A 250 16.58 2.37 -10.67
C GLY A 250 15.78 2.07 -9.40
N TYR A 251 16.06 0.94 -8.77
CA TYR A 251 15.45 0.58 -7.49
C TYR A 251 15.86 1.57 -6.38
N CYS A 252 14.88 2.13 -5.67
CA CYS A 252 15.11 3.04 -4.55
C CYS A 252 14.65 2.41 -3.24
N THR A 253 15.44 2.59 -2.18
CA THR A 253 14.99 2.30 -0.81
C THR A 253 13.86 3.25 -0.42
N ARG A 254 13.09 2.91 0.63
CA ARG A 254 11.98 3.75 1.08
C ARG A 254 12.42 5.17 1.51
N ASN A 255 13.60 5.29 2.12
CA ASN A 255 14.17 6.59 2.47
C ASN A 255 14.50 7.41 1.21
N THR A 256 15.26 6.82 0.29
CA THR A 256 15.60 7.47 -0.99
C THR A 256 14.35 7.86 -1.77
N LEU A 257 13.33 7.01 -1.76
CA LEU A 257 12.07 7.28 -2.44
C LEU A 257 11.34 8.47 -1.82
N CYS A 258 11.28 8.54 -0.48
CA CYS A 258 10.70 9.68 0.21
C CYS A 258 11.41 10.99 -0.14
N GLU A 259 12.75 11.00 -0.18
CA GLU A 259 13.51 12.18 -0.59
C GLU A 259 13.23 12.56 -2.06
N LEU A 260 13.18 11.59 -2.97
CA LEU A 260 12.85 11.85 -4.38
C LEU A 260 11.43 12.42 -4.53
N GLU A 261 10.45 11.87 -3.82
CA GLU A 261 9.10 12.42 -3.82
C GLU A 261 9.07 13.84 -3.26
N ARG A 262 9.86 14.16 -2.23
CA ARG A 262 9.98 15.52 -1.69
C ARG A 262 10.44 16.54 -2.73
N LEU A 263 11.34 16.16 -3.63
CA LEU A 263 11.81 17.02 -4.73
C LEU A 263 10.76 17.28 -5.82
N CYS A 264 9.66 16.54 -5.81
CA CYS A 264 8.60 16.62 -6.82
C CYS A 264 7.41 17.46 -6.33
N ASN A 265 6.53 17.91 -7.22
CA ASN A 265 5.25 18.57 -6.88
C ASN A 265 4.01 17.83 -7.39
N VAL A 266 4.19 16.90 -8.33
CA VAL A 266 3.09 16.12 -8.89
C VAL A 266 3.45 14.63 -8.88
N ALA A 267 2.52 13.79 -8.44
CA ALA A 267 2.63 12.34 -8.59
C ALA A 267 1.62 11.84 -9.62
N VAL A 268 2.07 11.00 -10.55
CA VAL A 268 1.25 10.50 -11.66
C VAL A 268 1.08 8.98 -11.55
N ILE A 269 -0.15 8.50 -11.36
CA ILE A 269 -0.47 7.09 -11.14
C ILE A 269 -1.32 6.56 -12.30
N PRO A 270 -0.71 6.15 -13.43
CA PRO A 270 -1.41 5.66 -14.62
C PRO A 270 -1.79 4.17 -14.54
N THR A 271 -1.61 3.55 -13.38
CA THR A 271 -1.73 2.11 -13.17
C THR A 271 -3.15 1.61 -13.46
N ASN A 272 -3.27 0.43 -14.11
CA ASN A 272 -4.57 -0.20 -14.42
C ASN A 272 -5.28 -0.74 -13.17
N VAL A 273 -4.51 -1.26 -12.20
CA VAL A 273 -5.02 -1.87 -10.97
C VAL A 273 -4.05 -1.58 -9.84
N GLU A 274 -4.55 -0.99 -8.76
CA GLU A 274 -3.75 -0.72 -7.57
C GLU A 274 -4.24 -1.58 -6.39
N THR A 275 -3.29 -2.15 -5.65
CA THR A 275 -3.55 -3.23 -4.68
C THR A 275 -3.58 -2.70 -3.25
N TYR A 276 -2.59 -1.89 -2.89
CA TYR A 276 -2.44 -1.32 -1.55
C TYR A 276 -2.67 0.19 -1.56
N GLY A 277 -2.52 0.85 -2.71
CA GLY A 277 -2.71 2.29 -2.79
C GLY A 277 -1.57 3.10 -2.21
N LEU A 278 -0.46 2.47 -1.78
CA LEU A 278 0.71 3.17 -1.25
C LEU A 278 1.32 4.13 -2.26
N CYS A 279 1.37 3.76 -3.55
CA CYS A 279 1.82 4.68 -4.61
C CYS A 279 0.95 5.93 -4.80
N ILE A 280 -0.23 5.98 -4.14
CA ILE A 280 -1.09 7.17 -4.08
C ILE A 280 -0.93 7.84 -2.71
N VAL A 281 -0.98 7.06 -1.63
CA VAL A 281 -0.96 7.59 -0.25
C VAL A 281 0.39 8.21 0.10
N GLU A 282 1.52 7.60 -0.28
CA GLU A 282 2.88 8.11 -0.02
C GLU A 282 3.11 9.51 -0.63
N PRO A 283 2.87 9.75 -1.93
CA PRO A 283 2.97 11.11 -2.46
C PRO A 283 1.87 12.04 -1.92
N PHE A 284 0.67 11.53 -1.61
CA PHE A 284 -0.39 12.34 -1.01
C PHE A 284 0.05 12.93 0.34
N VAL A 285 0.61 12.11 1.24
CA VAL A 285 1.05 12.58 2.57
C VAL A 285 2.23 13.55 2.50
N LEU A 286 3.04 13.45 1.44
CA LEU A 286 4.12 14.39 1.13
C LEU A 286 3.64 15.65 0.39
N GLY A 287 2.33 15.84 0.24
CA GLY A 287 1.78 17.07 -0.32
C GLY A 287 1.99 17.21 -1.82
N LYS A 288 1.95 16.12 -2.58
CA LYS A 288 1.97 16.19 -4.06
C LYS A 288 0.57 16.36 -4.61
N CYS A 289 0.44 17.10 -5.71
CA CYS A 289 -0.77 17.07 -6.54
C CYS A 289 -0.87 15.67 -7.18
N ILE A 290 -2.00 14.98 -6.98
CA ILE A 290 -2.15 13.61 -7.43
C ILE A 290 -2.89 13.57 -8.76
N LEU A 291 -2.26 13.06 -9.81
CA LEU A 291 -2.92 12.70 -11.06
C LEU A 291 -3.05 11.19 -11.07
N THR A 292 -4.26 10.64 -11.15
CA THR A 292 -4.45 9.20 -11.07
C THR A 292 -5.61 8.73 -11.93
N ARG A 293 -5.62 7.43 -12.24
CA ARG A 293 -6.85 6.78 -12.70
C ARG A 293 -7.76 6.48 -11.52
N LYS A 294 -9.04 6.17 -11.77
CA LYS A 294 -10.00 5.70 -10.75
C LYS A 294 -9.68 4.26 -10.34
N VAL A 295 -8.64 4.09 -9.52
CA VAL A 295 -8.14 2.78 -9.08
C VAL A 295 -7.86 2.74 -7.58
N GLY A 296 -8.07 1.57 -6.96
CA GLY A 296 -7.71 1.33 -5.57
C GLY A 296 -8.37 2.32 -4.61
N ILE A 297 -7.55 3.02 -3.82
CA ILE A 297 -7.99 4.03 -2.83
C ILE A 297 -8.32 5.39 -3.45
N ALA A 298 -8.02 5.60 -4.75
CA ALA A 298 -8.17 6.91 -5.38
C ALA A 298 -9.60 7.46 -5.21
N GLU A 299 -10.62 6.64 -5.47
CA GLU A 299 -12.03 7.04 -5.34
C GLU A 299 -12.44 7.41 -3.90
N ASP A 300 -11.69 6.94 -2.90
CA ASP A 300 -11.96 7.22 -1.49
C ASP A 300 -11.32 8.54 -1.01
N ILE A 301 -10.22 8.97 -1.66
CA ILE A 301 -9.39 10.08 -1.13
C ILE A 301 -9.24 11.24 -2.11
N ILE A 302 -9.39 11.02 -3.41
CA ILE A 302 -9.23 12.04 -4.44
C ILE A 302 -10.59 12.68 -4.76
N LYS A 303 -10.63 14.00 -4.57
CA LYS A 303 -11.67 14.95 -4.90
C LYS A 303 -11.12 15.86 -6.00
N GLU A 304 -11.75 15.79 -7.17
CA GLU A 304 -11.34 16.52 -8.37
C GLU A 304 -11.10 18.01 -8.07
N GLU A 305 -9.98 18.54 -8.56
CA GLU A 305 -9.53 19.93 -8.42
C GLU A 305 -9.25 20.42 -6.99
N VAL A 306 -9.48 19.60 -5.97
CA VAL A 306 -9.21 19.95 -4.57
C VAL A 306 -7.89 19.34 -4.10
N ASN A 307 -7.69 18.06 -4.38
CA ASN A 307 -6.50 17.31 -3.94
C ASN A 307 -5.84 16.48 -5.05
N GLY A 308 -6.38 16.54 -6.26
CA GLY A 308 -5.89 15.80 -7.41
C GLY A 308 -6.87 15.83 -8.58
N PHE A 309 -6.53 15.08 -9.62
CA PHE A 309 -7.29 14.98 -10.85
C PHE A 309 -7.33 13.54 -11.37
N TYR A 310 -8.41 13.20 -12.05
CA TYR A 310 -8.52 11.93 -12.77
C TYR A 310 -8.13 12.08 -14.23
N PHE A 311 -7.51 11.02 -14.78
CA PHE A 311 -7.27 10.89 -16.22
C PHE A 311 -7.52 9.45 -16.68
N ASN A 312 -7.78 9.24 -17.98
CA ASN A 312 -8.02 7.91 -18.54
C ASN A 312 -6.95 7.47 -19.54
N ASN A 313 -6.39 8.42 -20.29
CA ASN A 313 -5.48 8.16 -21.41
C ASN A 313 -4.34 9.21 -21.44
N SER A 314 -3.47 9.13 -22.45
CA SER A 314 -2.32 10.02 -22.61
C SER A 314 -2.71 11.47 -22.91
N ASP A 315 -3.79 11.68 -23.66
CA ASP A 315 -4.24 13.01 -24.10
C ASP A 315 -4.87 13.78 -22.93
N ASP A 316 -5.70 13.10 -22.12
CA ASP A 316 -6.22 13.65 -20.86
C ASP A 316 -5.07 14.11 -19.95
N LEU A 317 -4.00 13.32 -19.88
CA LEU A 317 -2.84 13.59 -19.04
C LEU A 317 -2.00 14.76 -19.58
N GLU A 318 -1.83 14.86 -20.90
CA GLU A 318 -1.20 16.01 -21.55
C GLU A 318 -1.96 17.30 -21.24
N GLU A 319 -3.29 17.31 -21.37
CA GLU A 319 -4.12 18.48 -21.07
C GLU A 319 -4.03 18.88 -19.59
N LEU A 320 -3.94 17.92 -18.67
CA LEU A 320 -3.66 18.20 -17.26
C LEU A 320 -2.27 18.83 -17.06
N PHE A 321 -1.23 18.34 -17.74
CA PHE A 321 0.09 18.98 -17.69
C PHE A 321 0.05 20.41 -18.25
N MET A 322 -0.66 20.64 -19.36
CA MET A 322 -0.86 21.97 -19.93
C MET A 322 -1.61 22.92 -19.00
N LYS A 323 -2.62 22.42 -18.27
CA LYS A 323 -3.36 23.20 -17.27
C LYS A 323 -2.48 23.57 -16.08
N LEU A 324 -1.81 22.57 -15.49
CA LEU A 324 -1.07 22.72 -14.24
C LEU A 324 0.25 23.49 -14.43
N SER A 325 0.90 23.38 -15.58
CA SER A 325 2.12 24.14 -15.88
C SER A 325 1.88 25.65 -16.01
N LYS A 326 0.66 26.08 -16.33
CA LYS A 326 0.29 27.51 -16.41
C LYS A 326 0.05 28.14 -15.03
N ASP A 327 -0.26 27.33 -14.02
CA ASP A 327 -0.52 27.81 -12.66
C ASP A 327 0.11 26.86 -11.64
N ILE A 328 1.41 27.07 -11.39
CA ILE A 328 2.16 26.33 -10.38
C ILE A 328 1.66 26.61 -8.95
N THR A 329 1.03 27.78 -8.74
CA THR A 329 0.45 28.14 -7.45
C THR A 329 -0.73 27.25 -7.11
N LEU A 330 -1.55 26.89 -8.11
CA LEU A 330 -2.60 25.88 -7.98
C LEU A 330 -2.02 24.52 -7.57
N VAL A 331 -0.96 24.05 -8.24
CA VAL A 331 -0.28 22.78 -7.91
C VAL A 331 0.17 22.78 -6.44
N ASN A 332 0.81 23.87 -6.01
CA ASN A 332 1.31 24.00 -4.65
C ASN A 332 0.17 24.09 -3.62
N SER A 333 -0.90 24.82 -3.92
CA SER A 333 -2.11 24.91 -3.08
C SER A 333 -2.79 23.55 -2.86
N ILE A 334 -2.93 22.76 -3.94
CA ILE A 334 -3.41 21.37 -3.88
C ILE A 334 -2.47 20.53 -3.00
N GLY A 335 -1.15 20.67 -3.20
CA GLY A 335 -0.14 19.99 -2.40
C GLY A 335 -0.23 20.31 -0.90
N PHE A 336 -0.39 21.58 -0.54
CA PHE A 336 -0.61 22.01 0.85
C PHE A 336 -1.90 21.42 1.44
N THR A 337 -2.97 21.33 0.65
CA THR A 337 -4.22 20.68 1.06
C THR A 337 -4.00 19.21 1.40
N ASN A 338 -3.23 18.49 0.58
CA ASN A 338 -2.92 17.08 0.80
C ASN A 338 -2.06 16.88 2.04
N PHE A 339 -1.03 17.69 2.19
CA PHE A 339 -0.15 17.66 3.35
C PHE A 339 -0.89 17.93 4.66
N LYS A 340 -1.85 18.87 4.68
CA LYS A 340 -2.71 19.11 5.87
C LYS A 340 -3.55 17.88 6.24
N LEU A 341 -3.96 17.10 5.25
CA LEU A 341 -4.76 15.88 5.45
C LEU A 341 -3.90 14.66 5.83
N LYS A 342 -2.57 14.74 5.82
CA LYS A 342 -1.67 13.59 5.99
C LYS A 342 -1.89 12.82 7.30
N LYS A 343 -2.28 13.51 8.39
CA LYS A 343 -2.49 12.90 9.71
C LYS A 343 -3.44 11.69 9.66
N LYS A 344 -4.41 11.67 8.73
CA LYS A 344 -5.35 10.55 8.57
C LYS A 344 -4.68 9.23 8.12
N PHE A 345 -3.47 9.31 7.60
CA PHE A 345 -2.64 8.18 7.18
C PHE A 345 -1.49 7.89 8.16
N ASN A 346 -1.43 8.57 9.30
CA ASN A 346 -0.48 8.18 10.34
C ASN A 346 -0.88 6.85 10.95
N TRP A 347 0.10 5.97 11.07
CA TRP A 347 -0.11 4.63 11.59
C TRP A 347 -0.68 4.58 13.01
N VAL A 348 -0.15 5.38 13.93
CA VAL A 348 -0.64 5.45 15.32
C VAL A 348 -2.09 5.95 15.33
N TYR A 349 -2.37 7.01 14.59
CA TYR A 349 -3.74 7.52 14.43
C TYR A 349 -4.69 6.45 13.87
N ILE A 350 -4.28 5.71 12.83
CA ILE A 350 -5.11 4.66 12.23
C ILE A 350 -5.36 3.53 13.24
N VAL A 351 -4.34 3.13 13.98
CA VAL A 351 -4.46 2.09 15.00
C VAL A 351 -5.46 2.49 16.08
N GLU A 352 -5.32 3.68 16.64
CA GLU A 352 -6.17 4.18 17.71
C GLU A 352 -7.62 4.38 17.23
N LYS A 353 -7.79 4.98 16.06
CA LYS A 353 -9.11 5.33 15.53
C LYS A 353 -9.88 4.13 14.97
N TYR A 354 -9.19 3.18 14.33
CA TYR A 354 -9.85 2.10 13.59
C TYR A 354 -9.54 0.72 14.19
N TYR A 355 -8.27 0.33 14.28
CA TYR A 355 -7.93 -1.05 14.67
C TYR A 355 -8.36 -1.40 16.10
N ILE A 356 -8.05 -0.56 17.08
CA ILE A 356 -8.39 -0.85 18.49
C ILE A 356 -9.91 -1.01 18.67
N PRO A 357 -10.78 -0.11 18.16
CA PRO A 357 -12.23 -0.33 18.20
C PRO A 357 -12.67 -1.62 17.50
N ILE A 358 -12.10 -1.94 16.34
CA ILE A 358 -12.43 -3.17 15.60
C ILE A 358 -12.07 -4.41 16.41
N TYR A 359 -10.94 -4.45 17.11
CA TYR A 359 -10.61 -5.60 17.94
C TYR A 359 -11.51 -5.72 19.18
N LYS A 360 -12.08 -4.61 19.67
CA LYS A 360 -12.92 -4.57 20.87
C LYS A 360 -14.42 -4.80 20.60
N SER A 361 -14.92 -4.53 19.39
CA SER A 361 -16.24 -5.02 18.94
C SER A 361 -16.27 -6.54 18.93
#